data_AF-A0A6I3XW78-F1
#
_entry.id   AF-A0A6I3XW78-F1
#
_cell.length_a   1.000
_cell.length_b   1.000
_cell.length_c   1.000
_cell.angle_alpha   90.00
_cell.angle_beta   90.00
_cell.angle_gamma   90.00
#
_symmetry.space_group_name_H-M   'P 1'
#
loop_
_entity.id
_entity.type
_entity.pdbx_description
1 polymer ?
#
loop_
_entity_poly.entity_id
_entity_poly.type
_entity_poly.pdbx_seq_one_letter_code
_entity_poly.pdbx_strand_id
1 'polypeptide(L)'
;MIAAVLHLCQHANNQFSERLANMRSLPIALFAIAALPHVPAHAQATPAFGPAPTYDAALAKSLGASDQGMRAYVLVLLKTGPKPVPKGAERDKMFAGHFANMERLARDKKLVVAGPLDGVDGLRGMFVFAAADIDEAKSLVATDPVIVNGEMVAEYHKFFSTAALMAVNDIHNRIIRK
;
A
#
# COMPACT_ATOMS: atom_id res chain seq x y z
N MET A 1 22.44 0.77 -5.05
CA MET A 1 21.02 0.39 -5.05
C MET A 1 20.10 1.29 -4.20
N ILE A 2 20.60 2.09 -3.25
CA ILE A 2 19.76 3.00 -2.42
C ILE A 2 19.27 4.25 -3.19
N ALA A 3 20.06 4.77 -4.14
CA ALA A 3 19.70 5.99 -4.90
C ALA A 3 18.55 5.79 -5.91
N ALA A 4 18.35 4.55 -6.39
CA ALA A 4 17.33 4.24 -7.40
C ALA A 4 15.90 4.19 -6.82
N VAL A 5 15.77 3.76 -5.56
CA VAL A 5 14.47 3.67 -4.86
C VAL A 5 13.97 5.06 -4.46
N LEU A 6 14.88 5.94 -4.03
CA LEU A 6 14.54 7.32 -3.65
C LEU A 6 14.08 8.17 -4.85
N HIS A 7 14.72 8.00 -6.01
CA HIS A 7 14.33 8.71 -7.25
C HIS A 7 12.98 8.25 -7.80
N LEU A 8 12.64 6.96 -7.68
CA LEU A 8 11.36 6.43 -8.15
C LEU A 8 10.18 6.95 -7.31
N CYS A 9 10.35 7.03 -5.98
CA CYS A 9 9.32 7.57 -5.09
C CYS A 9 9.08 9.06 -5.30
N GLN A 10 10.13 9.87 -5.55
CA GLN A 10 10.00 11.30 -5.83
C GLN A 10 9.27 11.56 -7.17
N HIS A 11 9.56 10.74 -8.19
CA HIS A 11 8.98 10.91 -9.51
C HIS A 11 7.50 10.49 -9.58
N ALA A 12 7.11 9.45 -8.84
CA ALA A 12 5.71 9.02 -8.73
C ALA A 12 4.84 10.07 -8.03
N ASN A 13 5.38 10.77 -7.03
CA ASN A 13 4.67 11.82 -6.31
C ASN A 13 4.34 13.04 -7.19
N ASN A 14 5.30 13.46 -8.04
CA ASN A 14 5.09 14.59 -8.97
C ASN A 14 4.05 14.27 -10.06
N GLN A 15 4.04 13.05 -10.60
CA GLN A 15 3.08 12.64 -11.65
C GLN A 15 1.64 12.52 -11.14
N PHE A 16 1.45 12.21 -9.86
CA PHE A 16 0.14 12.12 -9.24
C PHE A 16 -0.47 13.51 -8.99
N SER A 17 0.36 14.47 -8.56
CA SER A 17 -0.05 15.86 -8.32
C SER A 17 -0.55 16.58 -9.59
N GLU A 18 0.09 16.36 -10.75
CA GLU A 18 -0.29 17.03 -12.00
C GLU A 18 -1.63 16.52 -12.59
N ARG A 19 -1.94 15.23 -12.40
CA ARG A 19 -3.20 14.63 -12.88
C ARG A 19 -4.43 15.16 -12.12
N LEU A 20 -4.26 15.47 -10.84
CA LEU A 20 -5.34 16.02 -10.01
C LEU A 20 -5.64 17.49 -10.33
N ALA A 21 -4.63 18.26 -10.75
CA ALA A 21 -4.80 19.65 -11.16
C ALA A 21 -5.62 19.80 -12.47
N ASN A 22 -5.47 18.87 -13.41
CA ASN A 22 -6.16 18.91 -14.72
C ASN A 22 -7.62 18.42 -14.71
N MET A 23 -8.11 17.85 -13.60
CA MET A 23 -9.50 17.36 -13.50
C MET A 23 -10.52 18.43 -13.07
N ARG A 24 -10.09 19.69 -12.83
CA ARG A 24 -10.94 20.76 -12.26
C ARG A 24 -11.53 21.76 -13.26
N SER A 25 -11.39 21.55 -14.56
CA SER A 25 -11.87 22.51 -15.57
C SER A 25 -12.62 21.84 -16.72
N LEU A 26 -13.94 21.65 -16.54
CA LEU A 26 -14.87 21.41 -17.65
C LEU A 26 -16.19 22.16 -17.40
N PRO A 27 -16.64 23.07 -18.28
CA PRO A 27 -17.87 23.82 -18.08
C PRO A 27 -19.10 23.01 -18.53
N ILE A 28 -20.19 23.12 -17.77
CA ILE A 28 -21.49 22.53 -18.05
C ILE A 28 -22.19 23.37 -19.13
N ALA A 29 -22.35 22.81 -20.34
CA ALA A 29 -23.14 23.41 -21.41
C ALA A 29 -24.57 22.85 -21.40
N LEU A 30 -25.53 23.75 -21.21
CA LEU A 30 -26.97 23.53 -21.27
C LEU A 30 -27.41 23.41 -22.75
N PHE A 31 -28.06 22.30 -23.14
CA PHE A 31 -28.66 22.15 -24.47
C PHE A 31 -30.12 21.70 -24.38
N ALA A 32 -30.96 22.44 -25.11
CA ALA A 32 -32.41 22.31 -25.19
C ALA A 32 -32.88 21.18 -26.11
N ILE A 33 -34.15 20.83 -25.92
CA ILE A 33 -34.95 19.70 -26.42
C ILE A 33 -35.05 19.63 -27.96
N ALA A 34 -34.90 18.43 -28.52
CA ALA A 34 -35.49 18.05 -29.82
C ALA A 34 -35.76 16.54 -29.87
N ALA A 35 -36.92 16.17 -30.42
CA ALA A 35 -37.49 14.83 -30.48
C ALA A 35 -36.56 13.76 -31.11
N LEU A 36 -36.55 12.55 -30.56
CA LEU A 36 -35.81 11.41 -31.11
C LEU A 36 -36.72 10.19 -31.36
N PRO A 37 -36.54 9.50 -32.50
CA PRO A 37 -37.28 8.31 -32.88
C PRO A 37 -36.91 7.11 -32.01
N HIS A 38 -37.82 6.15 -31.88
CA HIS A 38 -37.61 4.89 -31.17
C HIS A 38 -36.39 4.13 -31.74
N VAL A 39 -35.27 4.19 -31.03
CA VAL A 39 -34.09 3.35 -31.26
C VAL A 39 -34.44 1.93 -30.80
N PRO A 40 -34.27 0.89 -31.62
CA PRO A 40 -34.48 -0.49 -31.18
C PRO A 40 -33.46 -0.80 -30.10
N ALA A 41 -33.94 -1.30 -28.97
CA ALA A 41 -33.12 -1.73 -27.85
C ALA A 41 -32.08 -2.74 -28.35
N HIS A 42 -30.84 -2.29 -28.53
CA HIS A 42 -29.70 -3.20 -28.61
C HIS A 42 -29.60 -3.89 -27.28
N ALA A 43 -30.02 -5.16 -27.24
CA ALA A 43 -29.65 -6.06 -26.17
C ALA A 43 -28.13 -6.05 -26.08
N GLN A 44 -27.59 -5.34 -25.09
CA GLN A 44 -26.18 -5.44 -24.75
C GLN A 44 -25.97 -6.86 -24.26
N ALA A 45 -25.44 -7.72 -25.13
CA ALA A 45 -24.89 -8.99 -24.72
C ALA A 45 -23.85 -8.68 -23.64
N THR A 46 -24.16 -9.05 -22.41
CA THR A 46 -23.20 -8.97 -21.30
C THR A 46 -22.05 -9.87 -21.73
N PRO A 47 -20.82 -9.36 -21.88
CA PRO A 47 -19.69 -10.24 -22.17
C PRO A 47 -19.65 -11.26 -21.04
N ALA A 48 -19.86 -12.54 -21.38
CA ALA A 48 -19.71 -13.63 -20.46
C ALA A 48 -18.25 -13.60 -19.98
N PHE A 49 -18.05 -13.18 -18.73
CA PHE A 49 -16.78 -13.42 -18.05
C PHE A 49 -16.50 -14.92 -18.17
N GLY A 50 -15.26 -15.27 -18.55
CA GLY A 50 -14.85 -16.64 -18.82
C GLY A 50 -15.10 -17.62 -17.65
N PRO A 51 -14.66 -18.88 -17.76
CA PRO A 51 -14.89 -19.87 -16.71
C PRO A 51 -14.50 -19.31 -15.35
N ALA A 52 -15.40 -19.48 -14.36
CA ALA A 52 -15.17 -19.01 -13.00
C ALA A 52 -13.82 -19.53 -12.49
N PRO A 53 -13.01 -18.68 -11.82
CA PRO A 53 -11.71 -19.11 -11.33
C PRO A 53 -11.90 -20.34 -10.44
N THR A 54 -11.17 -21.42 -10.75
CA THR A 54 -11.19 -22.64 -9.93
C THR A 54 -10.49 -22.36 -8.61
N TYR A 55 -11.15 -22.71 -7.50
CA TYR A 55 -10.58 -22.57 -6.16
C TYR A 55 -9.31 -23.40 -5.99
N ASP A 56 -8.22 -22.78 -5.53
CA ASP A 56 -6.95 -23.44 -5.20
C ASP A 56 -6.79 -23.57 -3.68
N ALA A 57 -7.14 -24.75 -3.16
CA ALA A 57 -7.09 -25.05 -1.73
C ALA A 57 -5.67 -25.03 -1.15
N ALA A 58 -4.67 -25.48 -1.93
CA ALA A 58 -3.29 -25.54 -1.47
C ALA A 58 -2.71 -24.14 -1.31
N LEU A 59 -2.97 -23.27 -2.28
CA LEU A 59 -2.58 -21.86 -2.24
C LEU A 59 -3.29 -21.14 -1.07
N ALA A 60 -4.61 -21.30 -0.94
CA ALA A 60 -5.38 -20.70 0.16
C ALA A 60 -4.78 -21.07 1.53
N LYS A 61 -4.46 -22.35 1.73
CA LYS A 61 -3.80 -22.83 2.96
C LYS A 61 -2.41 -22.19 3.15
N SER A 62 -1.58 -22.13 2.11
CA SER A 62 -0.23 -21.56 2.22
C SER A 62 -0.22 -20.06 2.57
N LEU A 63 -1.24 -19.31 2.14
CA LEU A 63 -1.37 -17.89 2.43
C LEU A 63 -2.05 -17.63 3.79
N GLY A 64 -2.55 -18.68 4.45
CA GLY A 64 -3.32 -18.57 5.70
C GLY A 64 -4.67 -17.90 5.49
N ALA A 65 -5.33 -18.22 4.37
CA ALA A 65 -6.64 -17.69 4.03
C ALA A 65 -7.75 -18.39 4.82
N SER A 66 -8.80 -17.63 5.17
CA SER A 66 -10.11 -18.17 5.53
C SER A 66 -10.83 -18.72 4.29
N ASP A 67 -12.01 -19.30 4.49
CA ASP A 67 -12.87 -19.81 3.40
C ASP A 67 -13.23 -18.75 2.35
N GLN A 68 -13.19 -17.46 2.73
CA GLN A 68 -13.43 -16.33 1.84
C GLN A 68 -12.17 -15.77 1.17
N GLY A 69 -11.00 -16.41 1.36
CA GLY A 69 -9.75 -15.89 0.83
C GLY A 69 -9.15 -14.74 1.66
N MET A 70 -9.58 -14.57 2.91
CA MET A 70 -9.26 -13.41 3.76
C MET A 70 -8.32 -13.77 4.91
N ARG A 71 -7.62 -12.78 5.47
CA ARG A 71 -6.66 -12.94 6.55
C ARG A 71 -6.65 -11.71 7.46
N ALA A 72 -6.40 -11.93 8.75
CA ALA A 72 -6.15 -10.87 9.71
C ALA A 72 -4.70 -10.36 9.61
N TYR A 73 -4.58 -9.04 9.66
CA TYR A 73 -3.35 -8.27 9.65
C TYR A 73 -3.45 -7.12 10.65
N VAL A 74 -2.34 -6.39 10.81
CA VAL A 74 -2.33 -5.09 11.45
C VAL A 74 -1.81 -4.05 10.45
N LEU A 75 -2.64 -3.04 10.19
CA LEU A 75 -2.22 -1.82 9.49
C LEU A 75 -1.56 -0.90 10.51
N VAL A 76 -0.38 -0.41 10.17
CA VAL A 76 0.35 0.58 10.95
C VAL A 76 0.53 1.83 10.12
N LEU A 77 0.10 2.97 10.66
CA LEU A 77 0.33 4.28 10.08
C LEU A 77 1.47 4.97 10.82
N LEU A 78 2.47 5.43 10.08
CA LEU A 78 3.62 6.12 10.63
C LEU A 78 3.41 7.62 10.51
N LYS A 79 3.46 8.33 11.63
CA LYS A 79 3.36 9.80 11.70
C LYS A 79 4.67 10.41 12.15
N THR A 80 4.88 11.70 11.85
CA THR A 80 5.99 12.46 12.42
C THR A 80 5.96 12.38 13.94
N GLY A 81 7.10 12.00 14.54
CA GLY A 81 7.23 11.88 15.99
C GLY A 81 7.63 13.20 16.66
N PRO A 82 7.62 13.24 18.01
CA PRO A 82 7.92 14.43 18.78
C PRO A 82 9.40 14.81 18.80
N LYS A 83 10.29 13.93 18.31
CA LYS A 83 11.75 14.12 18.32
C LYS A 83 12.32 13.97 16.90
N PRO A 84 11.95 14.87 15.96
CA PRO A 84 12.50 14.81 14.61
C PRO A 84 14.01 15.02 14.65
N VAL A 85 14.74 14.13 13.99
CA VAL A 85 16.20 14.19 13.89
C VAL A 85 16.56 15.15 12.74
N PRO A 86 17.43 16.14 12.98
CA PRO A 86 17.91 17.04 11.92
C PRO A 86 18.58 16.29 10.77
N LYS A 87 18.60 16.89 9.58
CA LYS A 87 19.33 16.31 8.44
C LYS A 87 20.82 16.20 8.76
N GLY A 88 21.42 15.06 8.44
CA GLY A 88 22.83 14.78 8.69
C GLY A 88 23.11 13.28 8.79
N ALA A 89 24.37 12.95 9.06
CA ALA A 89 24.86 11.55 9.05
C ALA A 89 24.11 10.64 10.03
N GLU A 90 23.70 11.15 11.19
CA GLU A 90 22.92 10.38 12.18
C GLU A 90 21.54 9.99 11.66
N ARG A 91 20.85 10.94 11.02
CA ARG A 91 19.56 10.71 10.39
C ARG A 91 19.69 9.70 9.25
N ASP A 92 20.71 9.85 8.41
CA ASP A 92 20.93 8.94 7.29
C ASP A 92 21.21 7.51 7.77
N LYS A 93 22.02 7.36 8.83
CA LYS A 93 22.27 6.07 9.48
C LYS A 93 20.98 5.46 10.07
N MET A 94 20.15 6.27 10.71
CA MET A 94 18.86 5.82 11.26
C MET A 94 17.94 5.30 10.15
N PHE A 95 17.79 6.04 9.04
CA PHE A 95 16.96 5.61 7.92
C PHE A 95 17.55 4.41 7.17
N ALA A 96 18.88 4.28 7.08
CA ALA A 96 19.49 3.05 6.58
C ALA A 96 19.10 1.83 7.44
N GLY A 97 19.08 1.99 8.77
CA GLY A 97 18.60 0.96 9.69
C GLY A 97 17.09 0.66 9.55
N HIS A 98 16.27 1.68 9.33
CA HIS A 98 14.84 1.53 9.03
C HIS A 98 14.59 0.62 7.83
N PHE A 99 15.24 0.92 6.69
CA PHE A 99 15.10 0.11 5.49
C PHE A 99 15.65 -1.31 5.66
N ALA A 100 16.78 -1.49 6.35
CA ALA A 100 17.32 -2.80 6.66
C ALA A 100 16.36 -3.63 7.54
N ASN A 101 15.68 -3.00 8.50
CA ASN A 101 14.67 -3.65 9.32
C ASN A 101 13.45 -4.07 8.50
N MET A 102 12.95 -3.19 7.63
CA MET A 102 11.85 -3.51 6.71
C MET A 102 12.20 -4.72 5.82
N GLU A 103 13.41 -4.74 5.27
CA GLU A 103 13.86 -5.84 4.40
C GLU A 103 13.93 -7.17 5.16
N ARG A 104 14.44 -7.15 6.40
CA ARG A 104 14.45 -8.33 7.29
C ARG A 104 13.02 -8.83 7.54
N LEU A 105 12.12 -7.94 7.95
CA LEU A 105 10.73 -8.29 8.25
C LEU A 105 9.95 -8.77 7.02
N ALA A 106 10.27 -8.26 5.84
CA ALA A 106 9.69 -8.71 4.57
C ALA A 106 10.17 -10.13 4.21
N ARG A 107 11.46 -10.43 4.38
CA ARG A 107 12.02 -11.78 4.21
C ARG A 107 11.41 -12.79 5.19
N ASP A 108 11.18 -12.36 6.43
CA ASP A 108 10.53 -13.18 7.46
C ASP A 108 9.02 -13.35 7.22
N LYS A 109 8.47 -12.79 6.12
CA LYS A 109 7.04 -12.77 5.78
C LYS A 109 6.15 -12.15 6.85
N LYS A 110 6.74 -11.30 7.71
CA LYS A 110 6.03 -10.57 8.76
C LYS A 110 5.50 -9.23 8.24
N LEU A 111 6.28 -8.53 7.42
CA LEU A 111 5.88 -7.29 6.74
C LEU A 111 5.50 -7.61 5.29
N VAL A 112 4.21 -7.49 4.96
CA VAL A 112 3.69 -7.88 3.62
C VAL A 112 3.50 -6.70 2.68
N VAL A 113 3.33 -5.50 3.22
CA VAL A 113 3.27 -4.25 2.46
C VAL A 113 3.97 -3.17 3.27
N ALA A 114 4.77 -2.35 2.59
CA ALA A 114 5.32 -1.14 3.16
C ALA A 114 5.49 -0.07 2.08
N GLY A 115 5.28 1.20 2.44
CA GLY A 115 5.48 2.29 1.51
C GLY A 115 5.31 3.67 2.14
N PRO A 116 5.81 4.72 1.46
CA PRO A 116 5.57 6.10 1.86
C PRO A 116 4.10 6.49 1.62
N LEU A 117 3.64 7.44 2.42
CA LEU A 117 2.38 8.16 2.22
C LEU A 117 2.69 9.58 1.72
N ASP A 118 1.65 10.33 1.33
CA ASP A 118 1.74 11.65 0.71
C ASP A 118 2.12 12.79 1.68
N GLY A 119 2.21 12.51 2.98
CA GLY A 119 2.51 13.52 4.00
C GLY A 119 1.29 14.24 4.56
N VAL A 120 0.09 14.01 4.01
CA VAL A 120 -1.14 14.64 4.49
C VAL A 120 -1.38 14.23 5.94
N ASP A 121 -1.78 15.19 6.78
CA ASP A 121 -1.97 15.01 8.22
C ASP A 121 -0.74 14.44 8.96
N GLY A 122 0.46 14.69 8.41
CA GLY A 122 1.72 14.22 8.98
C GLY A 122 1.96 12.71 8.83
N LEU A 123 1.17 12.02 8.00
CA LEU A 123 1.33 10.61 7.67
C LEU A 123 2.50 10.41 6.70
N ARG A 124 3.53 9.72 7.14
CA ARG A 124 4.78 9.53 6.41
C ARG A 124 4.85 8.22 5.65
N GLY A 125 4.17 7.19 6.14
CA GLY A 125 4.22 5.86 5.58
C GLY A 125 3.24 4.90 6.23
N MET A 126 3.16 3.70 5.68
CA MET A 126 2.36 2.62 6.23
C MET A 126 3.09 1.28 6.20
N PHE A 127 2.70 0.40 7.11
CA PHE A 127 3.04 -1.02 7.10
C PHE A 127 1.77 -1.86 7.18
N VAL A 128 1.78 -3.03 6.55
CA VAL A 128 0.82 -4.10 6.81
C VAL A 128 1.58 -5.30 7.32
N PHE A 129 1.33 -5.68 8.56
CA PHE A 129 1.95 -6.83 9.21
C PHE A 129 1.03 -8.05 9.18
N ALA A 130 1.59 -9.20 8.81
CA ALA A 130 0.98 -10.51 8.99
C ALA A 130 1.13 -10.98 10.45
N ALA A 131 0.57 -10.18 11.36
CA ALA A 131 0.56 -10.38 12.80
C ALA A 131 -0.82 -10.88 13.27
N ALA A 132 -0.85 -11.71 14.31
CA ALA A 132 -2.08 -12.24 14.89
C ALA A 132 -2.89 -11.15 15.62
N ASP A 133 -2.20 -10.18 16.21
CA ASP A 133 -2.79 -9.07 16.96
C ASP A 133 -1.89 -7.82 16.96
N ILE A 134 -2.40 -6.77 17.62
CA ILE A 134 -1.72 -5.46 17.73
C ILE A 134 -0.42 -5.57 18.55
N ASP A 135 -0.33 -6.47 19.52
CA ASP A 135 0.83 -6.54 20.40
C ASP A 135 2.02 -7.23 19.73
N GLU A 136 1.77 -8.24 18.89
CA GLU A 136 2.78 -8.75 17.95
C GLU A 136 3.26 -7.63 17.01
N ALA A 137 2.33 -6.85 16.42
CA ALA A 137 2.71 -5.75 15.53
C ALA A 137 3.53 -4.66 16.24
N LYS A 138 3.18 -4.27 17.47
CA LYS A 138 3.99 -3.35 18.29
C LYS A 138 5.40 -3.88 18.52
N SER A 139 5.53 -5.17 18.80
CA SER A 139 6.83 -5.81 19.03
C SER A 139 7.70 -5.76 17.77
N LEU A 140 7.10 -5.97 16.59
CA LEU A 140 7.79 -5.84 15.30
C LEU A 140 8.19 -4.38 15.02
N VAL A 141 7.28 -3.42 15.22
CA VAL A 141 7.52 -1.99 15.00
C VAL A 141 8.57 -1.41 15.97
N ALA A 142 8.63 -1.92 17.21
CA ALA A 142 9.62 -1.49 18.21
C ALA A 142 11.08 -1.82 17.81
N THR A 143 11.29 -2.66 16.81
CA THR A 143 12.64 -2.95 16.26
C THR A 143 13.14 -1.88 15.29
N ASP A 144 12.29 -0.93 14.90
CA ASP A 144 12.60 0.08 13.91
C ASP A 144 13.30 1.31 14.51
N PRO A 145 14.51 1.69 14.04
CA PRO A 145 15.22 2.86 14.53
C PRO A 145 14.43 4.18 14.46
N VAL A 146 13.52 4.38 13.49
CA VAL A 146 12.74 5.63 13.43
C VAL A 146 11.71 5.72 14.56
N ILE A 147 11.26 4.57 15.07
CA ILE A 147 10.35 4.47 16.21
C ILE A 147 11.12 4.62 17.51
N VAL A 148 12.24 3.89 17.66
CA VAL A 148 13.09 3.92 18.86
C VAL A 148 13.61 5.34 19.16
N ASN A 149 14.01 6.08 18.13
CA ASN A 149 14.52 7.44 18.30
C ASN A 149 13.43 8.51 18.38
N GLY A 150 12.16 8.16 18.17
CA GLY A 150 11.04 9.10 18.20
C GLY A 150 10.97 10.05 16.98
N GLU A 151 11.66 9.72 15.89
CA GLU A 151 11.52 10.37 14.58
C GLU A 151 10.11 10.14 14.01
N MET A 152 9.53 8.97 14.29
CA MET A 152 8.17 8.61 13.94
C MET A 152 7.44 7.98 15.13
N VAL A 153 6.12 8.07 15.10
CA VAL A 153 5.21 7.33 15.99
C VAL A 153 4.28 6.47 15.15
N ALA A 154 3.85 5.34 15.71
CA ALA A 154 3.03 4.35 15.03
C ALA A 154 1.61 4.33 15.61
N GLU A 155 0.61 4.38 14.73
CA GLU A 155 -0.80 4.12 15.02
C GLU A 155 -1.17 2.74 14.47
N TYR A 156 -1.91 1.93 15.24
CA TYR A 156 -2.15 0.52 14.95
C TYR A 156 -3.64 0.23 14.77
N HIS A 157 -3.98 -0.48 13.70
CA HIS A 157 -5.36 -0.83 13.38
C HIS A 157 -5.46 -2.31 13.00
N LYS A 158 -6.49 -2.99 13.51
CA LYS A 158 -6.86 -4.31 12.99
C LYS A 158 -7.25 -4.16 11.52
N PHE A 159 -6.69 -4.99 10.67
CA PHE A 159 -6.91 -4.92 9.22
C PHE A 159 -7.22 -6.31 8.68
N PHE A 160 -8.48 -6.54 8.31
CA PHE A 160 -8.91 -7.79 7.68
C PHE A 160 -9.00 -7.59 6.17
N SER A 161 -8.17 -8.32 5.43
CA SER A 161 -8.04 -8.13 3.98
C SER A 161 -7.69 -9.44 3.29
N THR A 162 -7.51 -9.43 1.97
CA THR A 162 -7.19 -10.64 1.21
C THR A 162 -5.89 -11.30 1.71
N ALA A 163 -5.88 -12.63 1.79
CA ALA A 163 -4.69 -13.43 2.05
C ALA A 163 -3.62 -13.27 0.95
N ALA A 164 -4.01 -12.79 -0.24
CA ALA A 164 -3.12 -12.53 -1.36
C ALA A 164 -2.00 -11.52 -1.03
N LEU A 165 -2.16 -10.67 -0.01
CA LEU A 165 -1.08 -9.78 0.44
C LEU A 165 0.18 -10.56 0.83
N MET A 166 0.05 -11.79 1.32
CA MET A 166 1.20 -12.66 1.63
C MET A 166 2.06 -12.99 0.41
N ALA A 167 1.54 -12.86 -0.82
CA ALA A 167 2.27 -13.09 -2.06
C ALA A 167 2.93 -11.81 -2.63
N VAL A 168 2.63 -10.63 -2.08
CA VAL A 168 3.08 -9.33 -2.63
C VAL A 168 4.60 -9.24 -2.70
N ASN A 169 5.32 -9.65 -1.66
CA ASN A 169 6.78 -9.60 -1.64
C ASN A 169 7.41 -10.47 -2.76
N ASP A 170 6.88 -11.67 -2.98
CA ASP A 170 7.37 -12.58 -4.02
C ASP A 170 7.10 -12.03 -5.42
N ILE A 171 5.92 -11.43 -5.63
CA ILE A 171 5.58 -10.76 -6.88
C ILE A 171 6.46 -9.52 -7.09
N HIS A 172 6.64 -8.70 -6.06
CA HIS A 172 7.48 -7.49 -6.09
C HIS A 172 8.89 -7.82 -6.59
N ASN A 173 9.51 -8.86 -6.03
CA ASN A 173 10.85 -9.32 -6.43
C ASN A 173 10.95 -9.74 -7.90
N ARG A 174 9.84 -10.12 -8.54
CA ARG A 174 9.78 -10.51 -9.95
C ARG A 174 9.54 -9.34 -10.90
N ILE A 175 9.03 -8.21 -10.41
CA ILE A 175 8.68 -7.04 -11.22
C ILE A 175 9.65 -5.87 -11.07
N ILE A 176 10.60 -5.95 -10.14
CA ILE A 176 11.71 -4.98 -10.04
C ILE A 176 12.64 -5.15 -11.25
N ARG A 177 12.96 -4.05 -11.92
CA ARG A 177 14.06 -4.01 -12.91
C ARG A 177 15.40 -4.01 -12.18
N LYS A 178 16.28 -4.95 -12.54
CA LYS A 178 17.65 -5.07 -12.01
C LYS A 178 18.60 -4.12 -12.72
#